data_AF-A0AAF0MM36-F1
#
_entry.id   AF-A0AAF0MM36-F1
#
_cell.length_a   1.000
_cell.length_b   1.000
_cell.length_c   1.000
_cell.angle_alpha   90.00
_cell.angle_beta   90.00
_cell.angle_gamma   90.00
#
_symmetry.space_group_name_H-M   'P 1'
#
loop_
_entity.id
_entity.type
_entity.pdbx_description
1 polymer ?
#
loop_
_entity_poly.entity_id
_entity_poly.type
_entity_poly.pdbx_seq_one_letter_code
_entity_poly.pdbx_strand_id
1 'polypeptide(L)'
;MEILSPAGSPDSLVAAVKGGCDAVYLAGKSFGARAFAGNFSDGELEGAIGYAHDHGVKVHVTVNTLIKNSEMEEAVSFVKFLKDIDADAIIIQDLGLLKHLTNVDIAKHASTQMQIHSLEGVKWCAENGLDRVVLARELTMDELSKIIPESPIETEVFIQGALCYCMSGGCLLSSFIGGRSGNRGSCAQPCRKKYERDGQSGYFMSCADIYGMDYLKDLSDLGVTSLKIEGRMRSPPYTYLASKAYSMAVKGEKGKELDETLELLRTVFNRGTCSGYLGGVVSPVQSLYPDNRGFYIADVRIEDKTIVTEIQEPVGLKDGLSIFKGDEKIGGFKVMDLDPIHVPFKIPDGKYQIYRTYDPRIDVIKNDIGNTPRFRGETERPAVHIKMEKQPIRSYEPELSFYVSSIKNLEAALPYADRIYFDNMDKIDEAIEAAGDTECVALLPRFDALDEFRFTDRPVMVNSPGQYRACKGAPRIYGSNILNMFNSSFPLNLYQTTLSVELSRNEVSNLMAYYPGRTEVMAFGRTELMYTRDPGMESGTLTDETGAAFPVYKDHRGFSHILNSVELDLLDLIPELGRSGVSSVGLDLRKRPSGLVKTVGEVCRNPTDKMKARLKEMCGGKTTRGLYARKV
;
A
#
# COMPACT_ATOMS: atom_id res chain seq x y z
N MET A 1 7.65 -13.32 20.76
CA MET A 1 7.34 -12.78 19.42
C MET A 1 8.65 -12.58 18.69
N GLU A 2 8.70 -12.88 17.39
CA GLU A 2 9.86 -12.65 16.50
C GLU A 2 9.97 -11.15 16.14
N ILE A 3 11.18 -10.59 16.10
CA ILE A 3 11.43 -9.25 15.55
C ILE A 3 11.92 -9.37 14.10
N LEU A 4 11.08 -8.92 13.16
CA LEU A 4 11.39 -8.91 11.73
C LEU A 4 11.88 -7.52 11.29
N SER A 5 13.18 -7.44 10.99
CA SER A 5 13.87 -6.18 10.68
C SER A 5 14.09 -5.94 9.18
N PRO A 6 14.07 -4.69 8.69
CA PRO A 6 14.27 -4.38 7.28
C PRO A 6 15.75 -4.40 6.89
N ALA A 7 16.10 -5.19 5.87
CA ALA A 7 17.42 -5.19 5.24
C ALA A 7 17.33 -4.64 3.80
N GLY A 8 17.46 -3.32 3.67
CA GLY A 8 17.40 -2.62 2.38
C GLY A 8 18.67 -2.67 1.54
N SER A 9 19.79 -3.03 2.16
CA SER A 9 21.13 -3.10 1.60
C SER A 9 21.99 -4.08 2.41
N PRO A 10 23.15 -4.53 1.88
CA PRO A 10 24.13 -5.30 2.65
C PRO A 10 24.48 -4.68 4.01
N ASP A 11 24.71 -3.37 4.08
CA ASP A 11 25.02 -2.68 5.34
C ASP A 11 23.86 -2.72 6.33
N SER A 12 22.63 -2.61 5.83
CA SER A 12 21.43 -2.66 6.66
C SER A 12 21.19 -4.07 7.20
N LEU A 13 21.56 -5.12 6.46
CA LEU A 13 21.50 -6.50 6.94
C LEU A 13 22.41 -6.71 8.15
N VAL A 14 23.68 -6.31 8.05
CA VAL A 14 24.63 -6.40 9.17
C VAL A 14 24.14 -5.60 10.37
N ALA A 15 23.60 -4.40 10.13
CA ALA A 15 23.02 -3.56 11.16
C ALA A 15 21.81 -4.21 11.85
N ALA A 16 20.91 -4.86 11.11
CA ALA A 16 19.76 -5.57 11.66
C ALA A 16 20.20 -6.72 12.57
N VAL A 17 21.09 -7.59 12.07
CA VAL A 17 21.63 -8.74 12.80
C VAL A 17 22.31 -8.30 14.09
N LYS A 18 23.17 -7.27 14.03
CA LYS A 18 23.83 -6.70 15.21
C LYS A 18 22.89 -5.98 16.17
N GLY A 19 21.75 -5.51 15.68
CA GLY A 19 20.66 -5.01 16.51
C GLY A 19 19.87 -6.12 17.20
N GLY A 20 20.16 -7.40 16.95
CA GLY A 20 19.56 -8.53 17.64
C GLY A 20 18.14 -8.85 17.19
N CYS A 21 17.83 -8.65 15.90
CA CYS A 21 16.58 -9.16 15.31
C CYS A 21 16.62 -10.69 15.16
N ASP A 22 15.46 -11.33 15.19
CA ASP A 22 15.32 -12.78 14.98
C ASP A 22 15.21 -13.14 13.49
N ALA A 23 14.70 -12.21 12.68
CA ALA A 23 14.55 -12.36 11.25
C ALA A 23 14.78 -11.04 10.52
N VAL A 24 15.15 -11.12 9.24
CA VAL A 24 15.24 -9.98 8.34
C VAL A 24 14.36 -10.17 7.11
N TYR A 25 13.88 -9.07 6.53
CA TYR A 25 13.28 -9.08 5.20
C TYR A 25 14.04 -8.17 4.22
N LEU A 26 14.34 -8.72 3.04
CA LEU A 26 15.14 -8.08 1.99
C LEU A 26 14.59 -8.39 0.59
N ALA A 27 15.24 -7.90 -0.47
CA ALA A 27 14.83 -8.21 -1.84
C ALA A 27 16.00 -8.33 -2.79
N GLY A 28 15.79 -9.10 -3.86
CA GLY A 28 16.59 -9.04 -5.07
C GLY A 28 16.40 -7.72 -5.83
N LYS A 29 17.13 -7.57 -6.94
CA LYS A 29 16.93 -6.44 -7.88
C LYS A 29 15.59 -6.52 -8.63
N SER A 30 14.98 -7.69 -8.71
CA SER A 30 13.68 -7.94 -9.36
C SER A 30 12.60 -8.32 -8.33
N PHE A 31 11.34 -8.11 -8.70
CA PHE A 31 10.12 -8.60 -8.01
C PHE A 31 9.87 -8.17 -6.55
N GLY A 32 10.76 -7.39 -5.94
CA GLY A 32 10.55 -6.78 -4.64
C GLY A 32 9.96 -5.38 -4.72
N ALA A 33 9.07 -5.03 -3.78
CA ALA A 33 8.69 -3.65 -3.56
C ALA A 33 9.93 -2.82 -3.11
N ARG A 34 9.91 -1.50 -3.35
CA ARG A 34 11.04 -0.56 -3.14
C ARG A 34 12.17 -0.78 -4.15
N ALA A 35 11.85 -0.63 -5.43
CA ALA A 35 12.80 -0.77 -6.54
C ALA A 35 14.04 0.14 -6.44
N PHE A 36 13.96 1.24 -5.67
CA PHE A 36 15.03 2.22 -5.49
C PHE A 36 15.85 2.03 -4.20
N ALA A 37 15.59 0.98 -3.43
CA ALA A 37 16.48 0.60 -2.32
C ALA A 37 17.79 -0.01 -2.87
N GLY A 38 18.79 -0.18 -1.99
CA GLY A 38 20.07 -0.79 -2.37
C GLY A 38 19.86 -2.15 -3.04
N ASN A 39 19.08 -3.04 -2.40
CA ASN A 39 18.72 -4.38 -2.85
C ASN A 39 19.92 -5.26 -3.22
N PHE A 40 19.70 -6.57 -3.36
CA PHE A 40 20.76 -7.55 -3.53
C PHE A 40 20.73 -8.12 -4.95
N SER A 41 21.90 -8.32 -5.56
CA SER A 41 22.02 -9.23 -6.71
C SER A 41 21.83 -10.69 -6.27
N ASP A 42 21.69 -11.62 -7.21
CA ASP A 42 21.48 -13.04 -6.89
C ASP A 42 22.63 -13.62 -6.05
N GLY A 43 23.89 -13.40 -6.45
CA GLY A 43 25.03 -13.84 -5.64
C GLY A 43 25.13 -13.12 -4.29
N GLU A 44 24.71 -11.86 -4.19
CA GLU A 44 24.64 -11.18 -2.89
C GLU A 44 23.52 -11.74 -2.00
N LEU A 45 22.40 -12.23 -2.57
CA LEU A 45 21.34 -12.89 -1.81
C LEU A 45 21.84 -14.18 -1.16
N GLU A 46 22.52 -15.03 -1.93
CA GLU A 46 23.09 -16.29 -1.42
C GLU A 46 24.06 -16.03 -0.25
N GLY A 47 25.02 -15.11 -0.44
CA GLY A 47 25.94 -14.75 0.63
C GLY A 47 25.27 -14.06 1.83
N ALA A 48 24.22 -13.27 1.60
CA ALA A 48 23.46 -12.61 2.65
C ALA A 48 22.66 -13.61 3.51
N ILE A 49 22.08 -14.64 2.90
CA ILE A 49 21.36 -15.71 3.58
C ILE A 49 22.33 -16.50 4.46
N GLY A 50 23.46 -16.95 3.90
CA GLY A 50 24.49 -17.64 4.68
C GLY A 50 24.97 -16.83 5.88
N TYR A 51 25.24 -15.52 5.69
CA TYR A 51 25.61 -14.63 6.78
C TYR A 51 24.54 -14.54 7.87
N ALA A 52 23.26 -14.41 7.51
CA ALA A 52 22.19 -14.33 8.49
C ALA A 52 22.03 -15.64 9.27
N HIS A 53 22.08 -16.78 8.58
CA HIS A 53 22.01 -18.12 9.20
C HIS A 53 23.18 -18.41 10.13
N ASP A 54 24.40 -18.00 9.79
CA ASP A 54 25.57 -18.09 10.66
C ASP A 54 25.37 -17.34 12.00
N HIS A 55 24.45 -16.37 12.04
CA HIS A 55 24.08 -15.61 13.23
C HIS A 55 22.72 -16.03 13.83
N GLY A 56 22.12 -17.12 13.34
CA GLY A 56 20.82 -17.62 13.81
C GLY A 56 19.63 -16.75 13.41
N VAL A 57 19.76 -15.92 12.37
CA VAL A 57 18.74 -14.99 11.89
C VAL A 57 18.11 -15.53 10.61
N LYS A 58 16.76 -15.58 10.55
CA LYS A 58 16.02 -16.02 9.36
C LYS A 58 15.96 -14.94 8.29
N VAL A 59 15.86 -15.33 7.02
CA VAL A 59 15.76 -14.41 5.87
C VAL A 59 14.45 -14.61 5.10
N HIS A 60 13.67 -13.54 5.01
CA HIS A 60 12.43 -13.50 4.24
C HIS A 60 12.61 -12.60 3.01
N VAL A 61 12.52 -13.19 1.81
CA VAL A 61 12.78 -12.45 0.58
C VAL A 61 11.47 -11.94 -0.02
N THR A 62 11.36 -10.64 -0.26
CA THR A 62 10.15 -10.07 -0.85
C THR A 62 10.06 -10.37 -2.34
N VAL A 63 8.96 -11.01 -2.75
CA VAL A 63 8.51 -11.23 -4.13
C VAL A 63 7.10 -10.64 -4.27
N ASN A 64 6.96 -9.42 -3.77
CA ASN A 64 5.69 -8.74 -3.57
C ASN A 64 5.50 -7.59 -4.56
N THR A 65 5.71 -7.83 -5.85
CA THR A 65 5.18 -7.00 -6.93
C THR A 65 4.10 -7.76 -7.69
N LEU A 66 3.16 -7.07 -8.32
CA LEU A 66 2.24 -7.68 -9.28
C LEU A 66 3.01 -8.12 -10.53
N ILE A 67 2.68 -9.29 -11.08
CA ILE A 67 3.44 -9.97 -12.13
C ILE A 67 2.65 -9.99 -13.43
N LYS A 68 3.26 -9.59 -14.55
CA LYS A 68 2.67 -9.72 -15.89
C LYS A 68 2.85 -11.14 -16.41
N ASN A 69 2.03 -11.54 -17.38
CA ASN A 69 2.23 -12.80 -18.11
C ASN A 69 3.67 -12.98 -18.62
N SER A 70 4.25 -11.92 -19.19
CA SER A 70 5.62 -11.92 -19.74
C SER A 70 6.72 -12.06 -18.69
N GLU A 71 6.40 -11.89 -17.41
CA GLU A 71 7.34 -11.91 -16.28
C GLU A 71 7.20 -13.19 -15.45
N MET A 72 6.19 -14.03 -15.72
CA MET A 72 5.82 -15.15 -14.86
C MET A 72 6.91 -16.23 -14.80
N GLU A 73 7.52 -16.58 -15.94
CA GLU A 73 8.61 -17.57 -15.96
C GLU A 73 9.83 -17.09 -15.16
N GLU A 74 10.22 -15.83 -15.30
CA GLU A 74 11.32 -15.24 -14.53
C GLU A 74 10.99 -15.16 -13.04
N ALA A 75 9.76 -14.81 -12.67
CA ALA A 75 9.33 -14.76 -11.26
C ALA A 75 9.35 -16.15 -10.60
N VAL A 76 8.87 -17.19 -11.29
CA VAL A 76 8.93 -18.57 -10.78
C VAL A 76 10.37 -19.08 -10.72
N SER A 77 11.19 -18.76 -11.73
CA SER A 77 12.63 -19.06 -11.76
C SER A 77 13.34 -18.42 -10.56
N PHE A 78 13.04 -17.15 -10.27
CA PHE A 78 13.60 -16.45 -9.11
C PHE A 78 13.20 -17.11 -7.79
N VAL A 79 11.94 -17.50 -7.60
CA VAL A 79 11.53 -18.18 -6.35
C VAL A 79 12.18 -19.55 -6.19
N LYS A 80 12.36 -20.31 -7.27
CA LYS A 80 13.10 -21.59 -7.21
C LYS A 80 14.56 -21.36 -6.84
N PHE A 81 15.21 -20.36 -7.42
CA PHE A 81 16.54 -19.93 -7.01
C PHE A 81 16.60 -19.59 -5.52
N LEU A 82 15.64 -18.81 -4.99
CA LEU A 82 15.57 -18.48 -3.57
C LEU A 82 15.47 -19.70 -2.68
N LYS A 83 14.72 -20.74 -3.11
CA LYS A 83 14.68 -22.03 -2.45
C LYS A 83 16.05 -22.73 -2.47
N ASP A 84 16.71 -22.74 -3.63
CA ASP A 84 17.99 -23.45 -3.81
C ASP A 84 19.14 -22.84 -2.99
N ILE A 85 19.02 -21.57 -2.58
CA ILE A 85 19.95 -20.88 -1.67
C ILE A 85 19.43 -20.79 -0.22
N ASP A 86 18.46 -21.66 0.13
CA ASP A 86 17.91 -21.82 1.49
C ASP A 86 17.24 -20.57 2.10
N ALA A 87 16.60 -19.71 1.29
CA ALA A 87 15.78 -18.63 1.85
C ALA A 87 14.63 -19.20 2.71
N ASP A 88 14.48 -18.71 3.94
CA ASP A 88 13.48 -19.25 4.89
C ASP A 88 12.04 -19.05 4.43
N ALA A 89 11.74 -17.91 3.80
CA ALA A 89 10.41 -17.62 3.29
C ALA A 89 10.44 -16.60 2.14
N ILE A 90 9.37 -16.58 1.34
CA ILE A 90 9.06 -15.47 0.45
C ILE A 90 7.88 -14.64 0.97
N ILE A 91 7.91 -13.33 0.76
CA ILE A 91 6.75 -12.44 1.00
C ILE A 91 6.11 -12.12 -0.34
N ILE A 92 4.90 -12.65 -0.60
CA ILE A 92 4.23 -12.64 -1.92
C ILE A 92 2.95 -11.82 -1.92
N GLN A 93 2.57 -11.23 -3.06
CA GLN A 93 1.23 -10.63 -3.23
C GLN A 93 0.44 -11.16 -4.44
N ASP A 94 1.12 -11.59 -5.50
CA ASP A 94 0.48 -11.91 -6.77
C ASP A 94 -0.17 -13.30 -6.71
N LEU A 95 -1.49 -13.36 -6.86
CA LEU A 95 -2.24 -14.62 -6.75
C LEU A 95 -1.93 -15.59 -7.90
N GLY A 96 -1.57 -15.06 -9.09
CA GLY A 96 -1.17 -15.88 -10.23
C GLY A 96 0.19 -16.52 -10.01
N LEU A 97 1.15 -15.77 -9.45
CA LEU A 97 2.44 -16.32 -9.03
C LEU A 97 2.24 -17.38 -7.94
N LEU A 98 1.41 -17.10 -6.91
CA LEU A 98 1.12 -18.06 -5.85
C LEU A 98 0.64 -19.42 -6.39
N LYS A 99 -0.25 -19.40 -7.40
CA LYS A 99 -0.73 -20.62 -8.08
C LYS A 99 0.40 -21.46 -8.69
N HIS A 100 1.43 -20.83 -9.24
CA HIS A 100 2.58 -21.54 -9.83
C HIS A 100 3.58 -22.06 -8.79
N LEU A 101 3.46 -21.62 -7.54
CA LEU A 101 4.37 -21.97 -6.45
C LEU A 101 3.84 -23.07 -5.53
N THR A 102 2.67 -23.65 -5.80
CA THR A 102 2.08 -24.71 -4.97
C THR A 102 3.02 -25.88 -4.72
N ASN A 103 3.84 -26.25 -5.71
CA ASN A 103 4.81 -27.35 -5.61
C ASN A 103 6.23 -26.90 -5.25
N VAL A 104 6.43 -25.61 -4.94
CA VAL A 104 7.72 -25.10 -4.48
C VAL A 104 7.72 -25.13 -2.96
N ASP A 105 8.54 -26.02 -2.42
CA ASP A 105 8.73 -26.23 -0.98
C ASP A 105 9.60 -25.09 -0.40
N ILE A 106 8.93 -23.99 -0.09
CA ILE A 106 9.45 -22.78 0.56
C ILE A 106 8.27 -22.13 1.29
N ALA A 107 8.49 -21.57 2.49
CA ALA A 107 7.41 -20.91 3.23
C ALA A 107 6.93 -19.65 2.49
N LYS A 108 5.62 -19.40 2.53
CA LYS A 108 4.97 -18.33 1.76
C LYS A 108 4.22 -17.42 2.71
N HIS A 109 4.66 -16.18 2.81
CA HIS A 109 4.05 -15.16 3.68
C HIS A 109 3.21 -14.19 2.84
N ALA A 110 1.96 -13.96 3.24
CA ALA A 110 1.07 -13.00 2.58
C ALA A 110 1.59 -11.58 2.82
N SER A 111 1.92 -10.86 1.75
CA SER A 111 2.30 -9.45 1.84
C SER A 111 1.10 -8.62 2.33
N THR A 112 1.36 -7.56 3.10
CA THR A 112 0.33 -6.55 3.46
C THR A 112 -0.35 -5.94 2.22
N GLN A 113 0.27 -6.04 1.03
CA GLN A 113 -0.33 -5.64 -0.24
C GLN A 113 -1.51 -6.52 -0.71
N MET A 114 -1.69 -7.71 -0.12
CA MET A 114 -2.85 -8.58 -0.38
C MET A 114 -4.13 -8.10 0.31
N GLN A 115 -4.08 -7.03 1.10
CA GLN A 115 -5.25 -6.47 1.80
C GLN A 115 -5.91 -7.47 2.74
N ILE A 116 -5.16 -8.35 3.41
CA ILE A 116 -5.75 -9.30 4.36
C ILE A 116 -6.05 -8.56 5.67
N HIS A 117 -7.33 -8.31 5.90
CA HIS A 117 -7.84 -7.54 7.04
C HIS A 117 -8.95 -8.23 7.81
N SER A 118 -9.26 -9.49 7.51
CA SER A 118 -10.35 -10.23 8.16
C SER A 118 -9.98 -11.69 8.41
N LEU A 119 -10.72 -12.36 9.29
CA LEU A 119 -10.48 -13.76 9.62
C LEU A 119 -10.69 -14.67 8.40
N GLU A 120 -11.70 -14.39 7.57
CA GLU A 120 -11.91 -15.14 6.32
C GLU A 120 -10.75 -14.96 5.34
N GLY A 121 -10.11 -13.78 5.33
CA GLY A 121 -8.89 -13.55 4.56
C GLY A 121 -7.71 -14.40 5.05
N VAL A 122 -7.53 -14.49 6.36
CA VAL A 122 -6.48 -15.34 6.96
C VAL A 122 -6.74 -16.83 6.66
N LYS A 123 -7.98 -17.30 6.80
CA LYS A 123 -8.38 -18.67 6.45
C LYS A 123 -8.19 -18.96 4.97
N TRP A 124 -8.47 -17.98 4.10
CA TRP A 124 -8.20 -18.12 2.66
C TRP A 124 -6.71 -18.31 2.41
N CYS A 125 -5.84 -17.54 3.09
CA CYS A 125 -4.39 -17.70 2.97
C CYS A 125 -3.94 -19.11 3.38
N ALA A 126 -4.44 -19.63 4.50
CA ALA A 126 -4.12 -20.99 4.95
C ALA A 126 -4.57 -22.06 3.94
N GLU A 127 -5.80 -21.95 3.41
CA GLU A 127 -6.33 -22.86 2.36
C GLU A 127 -5.51 -22.84 1.06
N ASN A 128 -4.77 -21.77 0.81
CA ASN A 128 -3.98 -21.58 -0.41
C ASN A 128 -2.46 -21.72 -0.17
N GLY A 129 -2.07 -22.37 0.94
CA GLY A 129 -0.69 -22.75 1.21
C GLY A 129 0.23 -21.61 1.62
N LEU A 130 -0.32 -20.56 2.24
CA LEU A 130 0.48 -19.54 2.93
C LEU A 130 0.62 -19.90 4.41
N ASP A 131 1.81 -19.68 4.96
CA ASP A 131 2.20 -20.07 6.32
C ASP A 131 2.09 -18.91 7.32
N ARG A 132 2.10 -17.67 6.82
CA ARG A 132 2.00 -16.44 7.62
C ARG A 132 1.24 -15.35 6.88
N VAL A 133 0.51 -14.52 7.60
CA VAL A 133 -0.13 -13.32 7.05
C VAL A 133 0.42 -12.05 7.69
N VAL A 134 0.95 -11.15 6.84
CA VAL A 134 1.22 -9.77 7.24
C VAL A 134 -0.10 -9.00 7.16
N LEU A 135 -0.72 -8.78 8.31
CA LEU A 135 -2.05 -8.17 8.41
C LEU A 135 -2.03 -6.72 7.91
N ALA A 136 -3.19 -6.25 7.44
CA ALA A 136 -3.39 -4.86 7.02
C ALA A 136 -3.06 -3.90 8.17
N ARG A 137 -2.32 -2.82 7.86
CA ARG A 137 -1.84 -1.85 8.87
C ARG A 137 -2.94 -0.95 9.42
N GLU A 138 -4.12 -1.05 8.83
CA GLU A 138 -5.26 -0.22 9.13
C GLU A 138 -6.20 -0.87 10.15
N LEU A 139 -5.85 -2.05 10.68
CA LEU A 139 -6.60 -2.74 11.74
C LEU A 139 -6.37 -2.09 13.12
N THR A 140 -7.45 -2.05 13.91
CA THR A 140 -7.39 -1.66 15.33
C THR A 140 -7.06 -2.83 16.24
N MET A 141 -6.65 -2.58 17.49
CA MET A 141 -6.44 -3.66 18.46
C MET A 141 -7.71 -4.50 18.68
N ASP A 142 -8.88 -3.86 18.68
CA ASP A 142 -10.17 -4.54 18.80
C ASP A 142 -10.42 -5.48 17.61
N GLU A 143 -10.17 -5.03 16.38
CA GLU A 143 -10.30 -5.85 15.17
C GLU A 143 -9.27 -6.99 15.17
N LEU A 144 -8.02 -6.71 15.54
CA LEU A 144 -6.96 -7.71 15.70
C LEU A 144 -7.34 -8.80 16.71
N SER A 145 -7.99 -8.44 17.82
CA SER A 145 -8.45 -9.37 18.85
C SER A 145 -9.49 -10.39 18.36
N LYS A 146 -10.17 -10.10 17.25
CA LYS A 146 -11.14 -11.01 16.62
C LYS A 146 -10.53 -11.90 15.55
N ILE A 147 -9.32 -11.57 15.07
CA ILE A 147 -8.67 -12.26 13.96
C ILE A 147 -7.57 -13.19 14.48
N ILE A 148 -6.65 -12.67 15.30
CA ILE A 148 -5.41 -13.37 15.64
C ILE A 148 -5.66 -14.66 16.43
N PRO A 149 -6.50 -14.69 17.48
CA PRO A 149 -6.70 -15.92 18.27
C PRO A 149 -7.31 -17.07 17.47
N GLU A 150 -8.05 -16.76 16.41
CA GLU A 150 -8.72 -17.72 15.53
C GLU A 150 -7.91 -18.04 14.27
N SER A 151 -6.70 -17.48 14.16
CA SER A 151 -5.85 -17.65 12.99
C SER A 151 -5.31 -19.09 12.89
N PRO A 152 -5.53 -19.80 11.76
CA PRO A 152 -4.94 -21.13 11.54
C PRO A 152 -3.46 -21.11 11.16
N ILE A 153 -2.88 -19.93 10.94
CA ILE A 153 -1.49 -19.72 10.47
C ILE A 153 -0.85 -18.55 11.23
N GLU A 154 0.45 -18.34 11.05
CA GLU A 154 1.17 -17.27 11.77
C GLU A 154 0.66 -15.88 11.38
N THR A 155 0.74 -14.92 12.31
CA THR A 155 0.35 -13.53 12.07
C THR A 155 1.50 -12.56 12.31
N GLU A 156 1.58 -11.54 11.47
CA GLU A 156 2.59 -10.50 11.53
C GLU A 156 1.96 -9.11 11.50
N VAL A 157 2.41 -8.23 12.41
CA VAL A 157 1.87 -6.86 12.58
C VAL A 157 3.00 -5.84 12.52
N PHE A 158 2.78 -4.73 11.81
CA PHE A 158 3.74 -3.61 11.78
C PHE A 158 3.69 -2.82 13.09
N ILE A 159 4.87 -2.56 13.67
CA ILE A 159 4.99 -1.79 14.92
C ILE A 159 5.86 -0.53 14.80
N GLN A 160 6.63 -0.37 13.72
CA GLN A 160 7.54 0.75 13.58
C GLN A 160 7.66 1.21 12.13
N GLY A 161 7.78 2.52 11.91
CA GLY A 161 8.19 3.08 10.62
C GLY A 161 7.03 3.55 9.75
N ALA A 162 7.29 3.77 8.46
CA ALA A 162 6.36 4.53 7.61
C ALA A 162 5.00 3.85 7.39
N LEU A 163 3.91 4.54 7.74
CA LEU A 163 2.54 4.16 7.35
C LEU A 163 2.19 4.66 5.95
N CYS A 164 1.46 3.83 5.19
CA CYS A 164 0.87 4.23 3.91
C CYS A 164 -0.48 4.89 4.16
N TYR A 165 -0.77 5.97 3.45
CA TYR A 165 -2.00 6.73 3.64
C TYR A 165 -3.25 6.00 3.12
N CYS A 166 -3.10 5.34 1.98
CA CYS A 166 -4.13 4.47 1.42
C CYS A 166 -4.07 3.10 2.09
N MET A 167 -5.23 2.45 2.21
CA MET A 167 -5.34 1.03 2.53
C MET A 167 -4.31 0.23 1.74
N SER A 168 -3.58 -0.62 2.44
CA SER A 168 -2.39 -1.30 1.94
C SER A 168 -2.66 -2.04 0.62
N GLY A 169 -1.78 -1.96 -0.38
CA GLY A 169 -1.97 -2.61 -1.70
C GLY A 169 -3.02 -2.00 -2.63
N GLY A 170 -3.75 -0.96 -2.20
CA GLY A 170 -4.85 -0.34 -2.95
C GLY A 170 -4.54 0.99 -3.63
N CYS A 171 -3.29 1.48 -3.60
CA CYS A 171 -2.95 2.85 -4.03
C CYS A 171 -2.59 2.90 -5.52
N LEU A 172 -3.31 3.75 -6.26
CA LEU A 172 -3.08 4.01 -7.69
C LEU A 172 -2.51 5.41 -7.96
N LEU A 173 -2.48 6.29 -6.96
CA LEU A 173 -2.12 7.71 -7.09
C LEU A 173 -0.76 7.91 -7.80
N SER A 174 0.28 7.17 -7.39
CA SER A 174 1.62 7.28 -7.97
C SER A 174 1.66 6.82 -9.45
N SER A 175 0.83 5.85 -9.80
CA SER A 175 0.75 5.32 -11.17
C SER A 175 0.04 6.30 -12.09
N PHE A 176 -1.05 6.91 -11.62
CA PHE A 176 -1.85 7.83 -12.43
C PHE A 176 -1.25 9.23 -12.57
N ILE A 177 -0.52 9.72 -11.56
CA ILE A 177 0.17 11.02 -11.64
C ILE A 177 1.48 10.92 -12.40
N GLY A 178 2.33 9.96 -12.04
CA GLY A 178 3.73 9.92 -12.49
C GLY A 178 4.10 8.65 -13.25
N GLY A 179 3.16 7.73 -13.43
CA GLY A 179 3.41 6.49 -14.15
C GLY A 179 4.27 5.46 -13.42
N ARG A 180 4.45 5.65 -12.11
CA ARG A 180 5.26 4.79 -11.25
C ARG A 180 4.33 4.01 -10.32
N SER A 181 4.02 2.77 -10.67
CA SER A 181 3.13 1.92 -9.89
C SER A 181 3.70 1.62 -8.51
N GLY A 182 2.93 1.96 -7.47
CA GLY A 182 3.26 1.60 -6.09
C GLY A 182 3.12 0.10 -5.85
N ASN A 183 2.14 -0.54 -6.48
CA ASN A 183 1.88 -1.98 -6.39
C ASN A 183 2.95 -2.82 -7.09
N ARG A 184 3.74 -2.22 -7.98
CA ARG A 184 4.93 -2.81 -8.59
C ARG A 184 6.25 -2.24 -8.05
N GLY A 185 6.24 -1.71 -6.83
CA GLY A 185 7.45 -1.37 -6.10
C GLY A 185 8.10 -0.02 -6.43
N SER A 186 7.53 0.77 -7.33
CA SER A 186 8.15 1.99 -7.87
C SER A 186 7.59 3.31 -7.30
N CYS A 187 6.74 3.26 -6.27
CA CYS A 187 6.03 4.40 -5.68
C CYS A 187 6.90 5.67 -5.55
N ALA A 188 6.39 6.80 -6.04
CA ALA A 188 7.03 8.12 -5.95
C ALA A 188 6.58 8.94 -4.72
N GLN A 189 5.80 8.32 -3.83
CA GLN A 189 5.29 8.92 -2.59
C GLN A 189 4.51 10.24 -2.77
N PRO A 190 3.55 10.33 -3.72
CA PRO A 190 2.78 11.57 -3.94
C PRO A 190 2.00 12.03 -2.70
N CYS A 191 1.59 11.10 -1.82
CA CYS A 191 0.94 11.44 -0.54
C CYS A 191 1.82 12.26 0.43
N ARG A 192 3.12 12.38 0.15
CA ARG A 192 4.08 13.17 0.94
C ARG A 192 4.23 14.60 0.41
N LYS A 193 3.57 14.94 -0.70
CA LYS A 193 3.58 16.30 -1.26
C LYS A 193 2.59 17.20 -0.53
N LYS A 194 2.74 18.50 -0.76
CA LYS A 194 1.85 19.53 -0.24
C LYS A 194 0.62 19.63 -1.15
N TYR A 195 -0.55 19.81 -0.54
CA TYR A 195 -1.82 19.99 -1.22
C TYR A 195 -2.52 21.23 -0.68
N GLU A 196 -3.35 21.85 -1.52
CA GLU A 196 -4.31 22.87 -1.12
C GLU A 196 -5.67 22.23 -0.88
N ARG A 197 -6.35 22.65 0.20
CA ARG A 197 -7.68 22.20 0.57
C ARG A 197 -8.36 23.27 1.41
N ASP A 198 -9.59 23.64 1.05
CA ASP A 198 -10.41 24.59 1.83
C ASP A 198 -9.67 25.91 2.16
N GLY A 199 -8.84 26.38 1.22
CA GLY A 199 -8.01 27.59 1.39
C GLY A 199 -6.77 27.42 2.28
N GLN A 200 -6.45 26.18 2.69
CA GLN A 200 -5.29 25.84 3.51
C GLN A 200 -4.30 24.97 2.73
N SER A 201 -3.02 25.25 2.93
CA SER A 201 -1.91 24.50 2.36
C SER A 201 -1.30 23.57 3.40
N GLY A 202 -1.15 22.28 3.10
CA GLY A 202 -0.62 21.32 4.06
C GLY A 202 -0.30 19.94 3.50
N TYR A 203 0.32 19.10 4.33
CA TYR A 203 0.67 17.71 3.99
C TYR A 203 -0.46 16.76 4.40
N PHE A 204 -1.67 16.96 3.84
CA PHE A 204 -2.91 16.31 4.30
C PHE A 204 -2.96 14.78 4.17
N MET A 205 -2.01 14.17 3.48
CA MET A 205 -1.90 12.71 3.31
C MET A 205 -0.60 12.13 3.85
N SER A 206 0.22 12.93 4.54
CA SER A 206 1.54 12.51 5.02
C SER A 206 1.43 11.88 6.40
N CYS A 207 1.36 10.56 6.49
CA CYS A 207 1.32 9.86 7.79
C CYS A 207 2.60 10.05 8.62
N ALA A 208 2.47 10.24 9.93
CA ALA A 208 3.56 9.99 10.87
C ALA A 208 4.08 8.54 10.77
N ASP A 209 5.24 8.25 11.36
CA ASP A 209 5.72 6.88 11.45
C ASP A 209 4.96 6.15 12.60
N ILE A 210 4.67 4.87 12.41
CA ILE A 210 4.09 4.00 13.45
C ILE A 210 5.10 3.88 14.58
N TYR A 211 4.61 3.92 15.80
CA TYR A 211 5.33 3.65 17.04
C TYR A 211 4.47 2.72 17.92
N GLY A 212 4.85 1.45 17.96
CA GLY A 212 4.08 0.37 18.58
C GLY A 212 4.65 -0.13 19.91
N MET A 213 5.67 0.55 20.46
CA MET A 213 6.33 0.14 21.72
C MET A 213 5.35 -0.04 22.88
N ASP A 214 4.32 0.82 22.94
CA ASP A 214 3.32 0.80 24.01
C ASP A 214 2.30 -0.34 23.88
N TYR A 215 2.25 -1.01 22.73
CA TYR A 215 1.28 -2.06 22.40
C TYR A 215 1.88 -3.47 22.43
N LEU A 216 3.18 -3.61 22.75
CA LEU A 216 3.88 -4.89 22.68
C LEU A 216 3.26 -5.97 23.57
N LYS A 217 2.81 -5.59 24.77
CA LYS A 217 2.16 -6.53 25.68
C LYS A 217 0.84 -7.03 25.09
N ASP A 218 0.00 -6.13 24.59
CA ASP A 218 -1.30 -6.48 24.02
C ASP A 218 -1.14 -7.39 22.80
N LEU A 219 -0.21 -7.07 21.91
CA LEU A 219 0.11 -7.91 20.75
C LEU A 219 0.63 -9.30 21.16
N SER A 220 1.43 -9.37 22.21
CA SER A 220 1.89 -10.65 22.78
C SER A 220 0.73 -11.47 23.33
N ASP A 221 -0.17 -10.84 24.09
CA ASP A 221 -1.32 -11.49 24.72
C ASP A 221 -2.32 -12.00 23.67
N LEU A 222 -2.44 -11.30 22.53
CA LEU A 222 -3.24 -11.75 21.38
C LEU A 222 -2.63 -12.94 20.63
N GLY A 223 -1.34 -13.21 20.81
CA GLY A 223 -0.64 -14.29 20.11
C GLY A 223 -0.03 -13.90 18.76
N VAL A 224 0.33 -12.63 18.56
CA VAL A 224 1.08 -12.21 17.35
C VAL A 224 2.40 -12.98 17.26
N THR A 225 2.69 -13.54 16.08
CA THR A 225 3.90 -14.33 15.87
C THR A 225 5.12 -13.44 15.64
N SER A 226 4.99 -12.45 14.74
CA SER A 226 6.09 -11.60 14.30
C SER A 226 5.74 -10.11 14.31
N LEU A 227 6.70 -9.29 14.75
CA LEU A 227 6.61 -7.84 14.81
C LEU A 227 7.48 -7.23 13.70
N LYS A 228 6.85 -6.56 12.74
CA LYS A 228 7.54 -6.02 11.57
C LYS A 228 7.93 -4.56 11.75
N ILE A 229 9.20 -4.25 11.48
CA ILE A 229 9.72 -2.89 11.40
C ILE A 229 9.77 -2.46 9.93
N GLU A 230 9.11 -1.37 9.54
CA GLU A 230 9.24 -0.79 8.19
C GLU A 230 10.46 0.13 8.10
N GLY A 231 11.37 -0.14 7.16
CA GLY A 231 12.54 0.70 7.01
C GLY A 231 13.52 0.34 5.90
N ARG A 232 13.09 -0.38 4.83
CA ARG A 232 14.01 -0.82 3.76
C ARG A 232 14.70 0.30 2.98
N MET A 233 14.26 1.55 3.13
CA MET A 233 14.94 2.73 2.56
C MET A 233 15.59 3.61 3.64
N ARG A 234 15.70 3.12 4.88
CA ARG A 234 16.32 3.83 6.01
C ARG A 234 17.81 3.51 6.09
N SER A 235 18.53 4.27 6.91
CA SER A 235 19.97 4.12 7.08
C SER A 235 20.30 2.91 7.99
N PRO A 236 21.52 2.33 7.88
CA PRO A 236 21.94 1.25 8.77
C PRO A 236 21.82 1.59 10.27
N PRO A 237 22.15 2.81 10.75
CA PRO A 237 21.91 3.17 12.15
C PRO A 237 20.43 3.10 12.57
N TYR A 238 19.49 3.50 11.69
CA TYR A 238 18.05 3.32 11.98
C TYR A 238 17.70 1.85 12.12
N THR A 239 18.17 1.01 11.19
CA THR A 239 17.89 -0.42 11.22
C THR A 239 18.45 -1.07 12.49
N TYR A 240 19.68 -0.75 12.88
CA TYR A 240 20.28 -1.22 14.12
C TYR A 240 19.47 -0.79 15.35
N LEU A 241 19.21 0.51 15.49
CA LEU A 241 18.52 1.07 16.65
C LEU A 241 17.08 0.58 16.79
N ALA A 242 16.34 0.48 15.68
CA ALA A 242 14.99 -0.05 15.69
C ALA A 242 14.99 -1.53 16.07
N SER A 243 15.87 -2.34 15.49
CA SER A 243 15.98 -3.76 15.84
C SER A 243 16.32 -3.95 17.31
N LYS A 244 17.32 -3.19 17.80
CA LYS A 244 17.78 -3.23 19.18
C LYS A 244 16.67 -2.85 20.16
N ALA A 245 16.01 -1.72 19.93
CA ALA A 245 14.95 -1.24 20.82
C ALA A 245 13.82 -2.27 20.98
N TYR A 246 13.32 -2.83 19.89
CA TYR A 246 12.24 -3.82 19.94
C TYR A 246 12.71 -5.19 20.46
N SER A 247 13.94 -5.61 20.14
CA SER A 247 14.53 -6.85 20.69
C SER A 247 14.63 -6.79 22.22
N MET A 248 15.17 -5.68 22.75
CA MET A 248 15.25 -5.43 24.20
C MET A 248 13.86 -5.42 24.83
N ALA A 249 12.92 -4.67 24.25
CA ALA A 249 11.57 -4.54 24.79
C ALA A 249 10.81 -5.88 24.84
N VAL A 250 10.92 -6.71 23.81
CA VAL A 250 10.29 -8.04 23.79
C VAL A 250 10.94 -9.00 24.79
N LYS A 251 12.24 -8.86 25.07
CA LYS A 251 12.93 -9.60 26.14
C LYS A 251 12.58 -9.11 27.55
N GLY A 252 11.76 -8.06 27.67
CA GLY A 252 11.38 -7.45 28.94
C GLY A 252 12.48 -6.59 29.56
N GLU A 253 13.52 -6.24 28.80
CA GLU A 253 14.58 -5.35 29.23
C GLU A 253 14.03 -3.91 29.35
N LYS A 254 14.45 -3.18 30.39
CA LYS A 254 13.98 -1.83 30.70
C LYS A 254 15.12 -0.97 31.23
N GLY A 255 14.89 0.34 31.24
CA GLY A 255 15.77 1.33 31.85
C GLY A 255 16.67 2.02 30.83
N LYS A 256 17.75 2.62 31.35
CA LYS A 256 18.54 3.65 30.67
C LYS A 256 19.01 3.28 29.25
N GLU A 257 19.43 2.04 29.01
CA GLU A 257 19.91 1.64 27.68
C GLU A 257 18.79 1.62 26.63
N LEU A 258 17.58 1.17 26.99
CA LEU A 258 16.44 1.21 26.09
C LEU A 258 16.01 2.65 25.82
N ASP A 259 15.97 3.48 26.85
CA ASP A 259 15.61 4.90 26.74
C ASP A 259 16.58 5.65 25.81
N GLU A 260 17.89 5.43 25.98
CA GLU A 260 18.92 6.00 25.10
C GLU A 260 18.82 5.45 23.66
N THR A 261 18.52 4.16 23.49
CA THR A 261 18.31 3.57 22.16
C THR A 261 17.12 4.21 21.45
N LEU A 262 16.02 4.44 22.16
CA LEU A 262 14.82 5.09 21.64
C LEU A 262 15.05 6.57 21.30
N GLU A 263 15.80 7.29 22.13
CA GLU A 263 16.22 8.67 21.88
C GLU A 263 17.07 8.76 20.60
N LEU A 264 18.06 7.87 20.45
CA LEU A 264 18.89 7.81 19.26
C LEU A 264 18.08 7.42 18.02
N LEU A 265 17.11 6.50 18.16
CA LEU A 265 16.21 6.11 17.07
C LEU A 265 15.41 7.31 16.56
N ARG A 266 14.88 8.15 17.46
CA ARG A 266 14.20 9.41 17.12
C ARG A 266 15.15 10.43 16.49
N THR A 267 16.44 10.40 16.87
CA THR A 267 17.45 11.31 16.32
C THR A 267 17.81 10.95 14.89
N VAL A 268 18.01 9.65 14.58
CA VAL A 268 18.37 9.20 13.22
C VAL A 268 17.21 9.36 12.24
N PHE A 269 15.98 9.14 12.70
CA PHE A 269 14.80 9.37 11.89
C PHE A 269 13.55 9.63 12.73
N ASN A 270 12.89 10.77 12.49
CA ASN A 270 11.60 11.09 13.08
C ASN A 270 10.83 12.07 12.19
N ARG A 271 9.58 11.72 11.89
CA ARG A 271 8.61 12.53 11.13
C ARG A 271 7.30 12.67 11.91
N GLY A 272 7.41 12.83 13.21
CA GLY A 272 6.32 12.52 14.13
C GLY A 272 6.11 11.01 14.27
N THR A 273 5.40 10.65 15.33
CA THR A 273 5.00 9.28 15.64
C THR A 273 3.50 9.21 15.85
N CYS A 274 2.91 8.05 15.57
CA CYS A 274 1.53 7.73 15.88
C CYS A 274 1.43 6.24 16.22
N SER A 275 0.36 5.81 16.88
CA SER A 275 0.09 4.38 17.09
C SER A 275 -0.41 3.66 15.82
N GLY A 276 -0.40 4.34 14.66
CA GLY A 276 -1.15 3.90 13.49
C GLY A 276 -2.63 3.82 13.84
N TYR A 277 -3.22 2.64 13.67
CA TYR A 277 -4.60 2.35 14.08
C TYR A 277 -4.69 1.44 15.30
N LEU A 278 -3.57 1.00 15.89
CA LEU A 278 -3.55 0.09 17.04
C LEU A 278 -4.35 0.66 18.21
N GLY A 279 -4.21 1.96 18.49
CA GLY A 279 -4.95 2.66 19.54
C GLY A 279 -6.39 3.08 19.17
N GLY A 280 -6.89 2.68 18.00
CA GLY A 280 -8.22 3.05 17.48
C GLY A 280 -8.16 3.91 16.22
N VAL A 281 -9.34 4.31 15.74
CA VAL A 281 -9.49 5.09 14.49
C VAL A 281 -9.22 6.57 14.75
N VAL A 282 -7.95 6.93 14.73
CA VAL A 282 -7.46 8.32 14.84
C VAL A 282 -6.67 8.69 13.59
N SER A 283 -6.58 9.99 13.27
CA SER A 283 -5.82 10.42 12.10
C SER A 283 -4.33 10.12 12.28
N PRO A 284 -3.69 9.36 11.38
CA PRO A 284 -2.26 9.12 11.45
C PRO A 284 -1.45 10.24 10.77
N VAL A 285 -2.09 11.31 10.28
CA VAL A 285 -1.47 12.35 9.46
C VAL A 285 -0.64 13.33 10.30
N GLN A 286 0.58 13.56 9.86
CA GLN A 286 1.41 14.70 10.24
C GLN A 286 1.32 15.75 9.12
N SER A 287 0.45 16.75 9.30
CA SER A 287 0.13 17.74 8.27
C SER A 287 1.13 18.88 8.16
N LEU A 288 2.07 19.03 9.11
CA LEU A 288 3.00 20.15 9.15
C LEU A 288 4.23 19.94 8.25
N TYR A 289 4.71 18.70 8.09
CA TYR A 289 5.90 18.40 7.29
C TYR A 289 5.98 16.94 6.85
N PRO A 290 6.67 16.62 5.73
CA PRO A 290 6.66 15.28 5.14
C PRO A 290 7.95 14.49 5.34
N ASP A 291 8.96 15.08 5.98
CA ASP A 291 10.33 14.59 6.02
C ASP A 291 10.88 14.41 7.44
N ASN A 292 12.05 13.78 7.52
CA ASN A 292 12.80 13.62 8.76
C ASN A 292 13.20 14.97 9.35
N ARG A 293 12.86 15.20 10.61
CA ARG A 293 13.35 16.35 11.39
C ARG A 293 14.32 15.98 12.51
N GLY A 294 14.47 14.71 12.83
CA GLY A 294 15.21 14.25 14.01
C GLY A 294 14.41 14.43 15.30
N PHE A 295 15.07 14.28 16.43
CA PHE A 295 14.42 14.32 17.73
C PHE A 295 14.08 15.76 18.13
N TYR A 296 12.80 16.06 18.38
CA TYR A 296 12.39 17.39 18.83
C TYR A 296 12.98 17.68 20.22
N ILE A 297 13.58 18.86 20.38
CA ILE A 297 14.28 19.25 21.61
C ILE A 297 13.51 20.37 22.33
N ALA A 298 13.18 21.46 21.62
CA ALA A 298 12.46 22.59 22.21
C ALA A 298 11.96 23.59 21.16
N ASP A 299 10.95 24.38 21.56
CA ASP A 299 10.69 25.69 20.99
C ASP A 299 11.61 26.71 21.67
N VAL A 300 12.36 27.48 20.88
CA VAL A 300 13.34 28.44 21.40
C VAL A 300 13.11 29.83 20.85
N ARG A 301 13.58 30.82 21.61
CA ARG A 301 13.81 32.18 21.13
C ARG A 301 15.29 32.37 20.83
N ILE A 302 15.57 32.94 19.65
CA ILE A 302 16.93 33.28 19.23
C ILE A 302 17.02 34.81 19.17
N GLU A 303 18.04 35.38 19.82
CA GLU A 303 18.35 36.82 19.84
C GLU A 303 19.85 37.01 19.63
N ASP A 304 20.23 37.86 18.67
CA ASP A 304 21.63 38.06 18.27
C ASP A 304 22.39 36.72 18.09
N LYS A 305 21.75 35.81 17.36
CA LYS A 305 22.21 34.42 17.10
C LYS A 305 22.42 33.56 18.35
N THR A 306 21.91 33.96 19.50
CA THR A 306 22.06 33.23 20.76
C THR A 306 20.71 32.61 21.12
N ILE A 307 20.72 31.33 21.50
CA ILE A 307 19.52 30.70 22.06
C ILE A 307 19.36 31.19 23.50
N VAL A 308 18.30 31.96 23.76
CA VAL A 308 18.06 32.63 25.06
C VAL A 308 16.96 31.97 25.90
N THR A 309 16.43 30.83 25.43
CA THR A 309 15.40 30.05 26.15
C THR A 309 16.02 28.79 26.73
N GLU A 310 15.51 28.35 27.88
CA GLU A 310 15.89 27.06 28.46
C GLU A 310 15.45 25.92 27.54
N ILE A 311 16.37 24.99 27.28
CA ILE A 311 16.14 23.83 26.43
C ILE A 311 15.72 22.66 27.34
N GLN A 312 14.55 22.08 27.05
CA GLN A 312 13.95 21.03 27.89
C GLN A 312 14.72 19.72 27.84
N GLU A 313 15.21 19.36 26.65
CA GLU A 313 16.02 18.17 26.43
C GLU A 313 17.52 18.52 26.51
N PRO A 314 18.36 17.69 27.15
CA PRO A 314 19.80 17.95 27.24
C PRO A 314 20.42 18.13 25.86
N VAL A 315 21.36 19.07 25.69
CA VAL A 315 22.13 19.22 24.45
C VAL A 315 23.60 18.95 24.75
N GLY A 316 24.23 18.09 23.95
CA GLY A 316 25.63 17.73 24.07
C GLY A 316 26.55 18.50 23.13
N LEU A 317 27.83 18.57 23.48
CA LEU A 317 28.86 19.01 22.54
C LEU A 317 28.88 18.11 21.30
N LYS A 318 29.01 18.71 20.12
CA LYS A 318 29.01 18.07 18.79
C LYS A 318 27.67 17.48 18.34
N ASP A 319 26.58 17.67 19.10
CA ASP A 319 25.23 17.41 18.60
C ASP A 319 24.97 18.22 17.33
N GLY A 320 24.28 17.62 16.36
CA GLY A 320 23.81 18.33 15.17
C GLY A 320 22.39 18.82 15.38
N LEU A 321 22.21 20.12 15.51
CA LEU A 321 20.91 20.76 15.66
C LEU A 321 20.41 21.30 14.32
N SER A 322 19.14 21.10 14.01
CA SER A 322 18.44 21.72 12.89
C SER A 322 17.36 22.68 13.41
N ILE A 323 17.33 23.89 12.84
CA ILE A 323 16.39 24.95 13.20
C ILE A 323 15.30 25.04 12.13
N PHE A 324 14.05 25.08 12.56
CA PHE A 324 12.88 25.19 11.70
C PHE A 324 11.97 26.36 12.10
N LYS A 325 11.25 26.89 11.12
CA LYS A 325 10.13 27.81 11.32
C LYS A 325 8.94 27.30 10.51
N GLY A 326 7.93 26.74 11.19
CA GLY A 326 6.84 26.05 10.50
C GLY A 326 7.35 24.82 9.74
N ASP A 327 7.07 24.75 8.43
CA ASP A 327 7.52 23.65 7.55
C ASP A 327 8.94 23.86 6.99
N GLU A 328 9.50 25.08 7.08
CA GLU A 328 10.78 25.47 6.49
C GLU A 328 11.99 25.18 7.39
N LYS A 329 13.04 24.58 6.82
CA LYS A 329 14.35 24.42 7.48
C LYS A 329 15.20 25.68 7.27
N ILE A 330 15.48 26.39 8.36
CA ILE A 330 16.28 27.62 8.33
C ILE A 330 17.78 27.32 8.25
N GLY A 331 18.22 26.25 8.92
CA GLY A 331 19.61 25.83 8.88
C GLY A 331 19.89 24.68 9.83
N GLY A 332 21.14 24.22 9.85
CA GLY A 332 21.60 23.23 10.82
C GLY A 332 23.09 23.40 11.11
N PHE A 333 23.50 23.06 12.31
CA PHE A 333 24.86 23.24 12.78
C PHE A 333 25.25 22.19 13.82
N LYS A 334 26.56 22.04 14.06
CA LYS A 334 27.07 21.26 15.19
C LYS A 334 27.32 22.18 16.37
N VAL A 335 26.91 21.75 17.56
CA VAL A 335 27.11 22.49 18.81
C VAL A 335 28.59 22.47 19.19
N MET A 336 29.18 23.66 19.36
CA MET A 336 30.59 23.83 19.73
C MET A 336 30.75 24.30 21.18
N ASP A 337 29.76 25.04 21.69
CA ASP A 337 29.71 25.62 23.03
C ASP A 337 28.29 25.48 23.58
N LEU A 338 28.15 25.27 24.90
CA LEU A 338 26.86 24.99 25.56
C LEU A 338 26.29 26.18 26.35
N ASP A 339 27.12 27.16 26.70
CA ASP A 339 26.70 28.27 27.55
C ASP A 339 27.33 29.61 27.11
N PRO A 340 26.64 30.39 26.25
CA PRO A 340 25.38 30.05 25.58
C PRO A 340 25.62 29.31 24.24
N ILE A 341 24.58 28.63 23.74
CA ILE A 341 24.61 28.01 22.41
C ILE A 341 24.42 29.10 21.35
N HIS A 342 25.41 29.25 20.48
CA HIS A 342 25.39 30.19 19.36
C HIS A 342 25.06 29.54 18.01
N VAL A 343 24.23 30.20 17.22
CA VAL A 343 23.89 29.82 15.85
C VAL A 343 24.95 30.39 14.89
N PRO A 344 25.67 29.56 14.11
CA PRO A 344 26.85 30.02 13.34
C PRO A 344 26.50 30.68 12.01
N PHE A 345 25.23 30.99 11.75
CA PHE A 345 24.76 31.61 10.52
C PHE A 345 23.81 32.77 10.81
N LYS A 346 23.54 33.60 9.80
CA LYS A 346 22.60 34.72 9.93
C LYS A 346 21.18 34.16 10.07
N ILE A 347 20.50 34.57 11.14
CA ILE A 347 19.11 34.23 11.42
C ILE A 347 18.46 35.45 12.08
N PRO A 348 17.22 35.84 11.68
CA PRO A 348 16.50 36.91 12.37
C PRO A 348 16.17 36.54 13.82
N ASP A 349 16.02 37.55 14.66
CA ASP A 349 15.52 37.32 16.02
C ASP A 349 14.07 36.83 15.95
N GLY A 350 13.72 35.85 16.78
CA GLY A 350 12.37 35.28 16.77
C GLY A 350 12.25 33.91 17.43
N LYS A 351 11.07 33.30 17.24
CA LYS A 351 10.75 31.95 17.73
C LYS A 351 10.99 30.90 16.66
N TYR A 352 11.60 29.80 17.07
CA TYR A 352 11.99 28.69 16.21
C TYR A 352 11.81 27.35 16.92
N GLN A 353 11.79 26.28 16.13
CA GLN A 353 11.77 24.90 16.62
C GLN A 353 13.16 24.29 16.40
N ILE A 354 13.70 23.61 17.42
CA ILE A 354 14.99 22.93 17.33
C ILE A 354 14.80 21.42 17.43
N TYR A 355 15.51 20.71 16.57
CA TYR A 355 15.56 19.26 16.56
C TYR A 355 17.01 18.77 16.54
N ARG A 356 17.32 17.75 17.31
CA ARG A 356 18.58 17.01 17.23
C ARG A 356 18.50 16.04 16.06
N THR A 357 19.36 16.28 15.06
CA THR A 357 19.48 15.50 13.83
C THR A 357 20.75 14.65 13.79
N TYR A 358 21.63 14.82 14.77
CA TYR A 358 22.84 14.04 14.94
C TYR A 358 23.26 14.03 16.41
N ASP A 359 23.71 12.87 16.86
CA ASP A 359 24.26 12.62 18.19
C ASP A 359 25.60 11.87 18.00
N PRO A 360 26.70 12.27 18.66
CA PRO A 360 28.00 11.61 18.52
C PRO A 360 27.99 10.10 18.81
N ARG A 361 27.06 9.61 19.63
CA ARG A 361 26.89 8.17 19.91
C ARG A 361 26.52 7.38 18.66
N ILE A 362 25.94 8.02 17.64
CA ILE A 362 25.64 7.38 16.35
C ILE A 362 26.91 6.91 15.64
N ASP A 363 28.03 7.61 15.79
CA ASP A 363 29.30 7.16 15.19
C ASP A 363 29.87 5.94 15.93
N VAL A 364 29.63 5.83 17.25
CA VAL A 364 29.94 4.60 18.00
C VAL A 364 29.14 3.44 17.43
N ILE A 365 27.84 3.61 17.21
CA ILE A 365 26.98 2.59 16.59
C ILE A 365 27.48 2.20 15.20
N LYS A 366 27.88 3.15 14.35
CA LYS A 366 28.43 2.83 13.03
C LYS A 366 29.70 1.98 13.14
N ASN A 367 30.57 2.29 14.10
CA ASN A 367 31.78 1.52 14.35
C ASN A 367 31.45 0.12 14.88
N ASP A 368 30.44 -0.01 15.74
CA ASP A 368 29.97 -1.29 16.29
C ASP A 368 29.32 -2.16 15.20
N ILE A 369 28.56 -1.55 14.28
CA ILE A 369 28.07 -2.22 13.07
C ILE A 369 29.25 -2.73 12.24
N GLY A 370 30.32 -1.95 12.14
CA GLY A 370 31.57 -2.34 11.51
C GLY A 370 31.45 -2.45 9.99
N ASN A 371 32.37 -3.21 9.39
CA ASN A 371 32.42 -3.37 7.94
C ASN A 371 31.50 -4.48 7.46
N THR A 372 30.77 -4.19 6.39
CA THR A 372 29.94 -5.17 5.72
C THR A 372 30.81 -6.17 4.95
N PRO A 373 30.64 -7.48 5.17
CA PRO A 373 31.32 -8.47 4.36
C PRO A 373 30.85 -8.40 2.91
N ARG A 374 31.69 -8.81 1.98
CA ARG A 374 31.28 -8.91 0.57
C ARG A 374 30.47 -10.19 0.38
N PHE A 375 29.17 -10.05 0.21
CA PHE A 375 28.30 -11.17 -0.14
C PHE A 375 28.54 -11.61 -1.58
N ARG A 376 28.67 -12.93 -1.76
CA ARG A 376 28.90 -13.59 -3.05
C ARG A 376 28.19 -14.93 -3.04
N GLY A 377 27.90 -15.40 -4.24
CA GLY A 377 27.23 -16.64 -4.52
C GLY A 377 27.46 -17.03 -5.97
N GLU A 378 27.36 -18.31 -6.24
CA GLU A 378 27.58 -18.91 -7.56
C GLU A 378 26.34 -19.63 -8.08
N THR A 379 25.29 -19.72 -7.26
CA THR A 379 24.04 -20.39 -7.65
C THR A 379 23.34 -19.59 -8.75
N GLU A 380 22.99 -20.26 -9.84
CA GLU A 380 22.31 -19.67 -10.97
C GLU A 380 20.80 -19.91 -10.91
N ARG A 381 20.01 -19.00 -11.48
CA ARG A 381 18.57 -19.20 -11.56
C ARG A 381 18.24 -20.38 -12.50
N PRO A 382 17.37 -21.33 -12.08
CA PRO A 382 16.98 -22.42 -12.95
C PRO A 382 16.07 -21.92 -14.08
N ALA A 383 16.25 -22.43 -15.29
CA ALA A 383 15.33 -22.15 -16.39
C ALA A 383 13.93 -22.72 -16.08
N VAL A 384 12.91 -21.92 -16.35
CA VAL A 384 11.51 -22.31 -16.15
C VAL A 384 10.75 -22.06 -17.44
N HIS A 385 9.96 -23.04 -17.86
CA HIS A 385 9.01 -22.88 -18.95
C HIS A 385 7.60 -23.13 -18.44
N ILE A 386 6.71 -22.17 -18.65
CA ILE A 386 5.30 -22.26 -18.28
C ILE A 386 4.49 -22.34 -19.58
N LYS A 387 3.88 -23.50 -19.81
CA LYS A 387 2.98 -23.66 -20.95
C LYS A 387 1.71 -22.86 -20.71
N MET A 388 1.59 -21.72 -21.39
CA MET A 388 0.37 -20.92 -21.41
C MET A 388 -0.52 -21.34 -22.57
N GLU A 389 -1.71 -21.86 -22.27
CA GLU A 389 -2.66 -22.28 -23.30
C GLU A 389 -3.39 -21.08 -23.88
N LYS A 390 -3.22 -20.86 -25.19
CA LYS A 390 -3.93 -19.80 -25.90
C LYS A 390 -5.43 -20.10 -25.91
N GLN A 391 -6.21 -19.10 -25.53
CA GLN A 391 -7.65 -19.15 -25.59
C GLN A 391 -8.13 -18.64 -26.94
N PRO A 392 -9.21 -19.22 -27.51
CA PRO A 392 -9.83 -18.67 -28.69
C PRO A 392 -10.41 -17.29 -28.36
N ILE A 393 -9.88 -16.24 -28.99
CA ILE A 393 -10.42 -14.89 -28.83
C ILE A 393 -11.78 -14.83 -29.51
N ARG A 394 -12.84 -14.75 -28.70
CA ARG A 394 -14.19 -14.49 -29.19
C ARG A 394 -14.40 -12.99 -29.24
N SER A 395 -14.87 -12.49 -30.38
CA SER A 395 -15.31 -11.09 -30.46
C SER A 395 -16.65 -10.96 -29.76
N TYR A 396 -16.75 -10.04 -28.81
CA TYR A 396 -17.99 -9.74 -28.09
C TYR A 396 -18.53 -8.37 -28.47
N GLU A 397 -19.84 -8.18 -28.34
CA GLU A 397 -20.41 -6.88 -28.00
C GLU A 397 -20.38 -6.79 -26.47
N PRO A 398 -19.49 -5.97 -25.85
CA PRO A 398 -19.31 -6.01 -24.41
C PRO A 398 -20.58 -5.61 -23.65
N GLU A 399 -20.92 -6.37 -22.61
CA GLU A 399 -21.99 -6.02 -21.67
C GLU A 399 -21.64 -4.72 -20.91
N LEU A 400 -22.63 -3.86 -20.69
CA LEU A 400 -22.50 -2.61 -19.96
C LEU A 400 -22.83 -2.82 -18.47
N SER A 401 -21.80 -2.80 -17.63
CA SER A 401 -21.96 -2.84 -16.18
C SER A 401 -21.91 -1.43 -15.59
N PHE A 402 -22.99 -1.00 -14.94
CA PHE A 402 -23.08 0.32 -14.30
C PHE A 402 -22.82 0.22 -12.80
N TYR A 403 -21.82 0.94 -12.31
CA TYR A 403 -21.61 1.09 -10.86
C TYR A 403 -22.35 2.33 -10.37
N VAL A 404 -23.24 2.16 -9.39
CA VAL A 404 -24.10 3.25 -8.87
C VAL A 404 -24.26 3.16 -7.35
N SER A 405 -24.62 4.28 -6.73
CA SER A 405 -24.74 4.40 -5.27
C SER A 405 -26.11 4.81 -4.74
N SER A 406 -27.10 4.95 -5.63
CA SER A 406 -28.45 5.38 -5.26
C SER A 406 -29.49 4.80 -6.20
N ILE A 407 -30.70 4.59 -5.70
CA ILE A 407 -31.84 4.10 -6.49
C ILE A 407 -32.08 5.00 -7.70
N LYS A 408 -32.03 6.32 -7.52
CA LYS A 408 -32.15 7.29 -8.61
C LYS A 408 -31.12 7.09 -9.74
N ASN A 409 -29.88 6.73 -9.40
CA ASN A 409 -28.86 6.46 -10.41
C ASN A 409 -29.06 5.08 -11.03
N LEU A 410 -29.48 4.09 -10.25
CA LEU A 410 -29.88 2.77 -10.74
C LEU A 410 -30.99 2.91 -11.79
N GLU A 411 -32.10 3.55 -11.46
CA GLU A 411 -33.24 3.80 -12.38
C GLU A 411 -32.81 4.51 -13.66
N ALA A 412 -31.88 5.47 -13.56
CA ALA A 412 -31.34 6.18 -14.72
C ALA A 412 -30.46 5.29 -15.63
N ALA A 413 -29.86 4.23 -15.08
CA ALA A 413 -29.02 3.28 -15.81
C ALA A 413 -29.82 2.14 -16.45
N LEU A 414 -30.95 1.72 -15.85
CA LEU A 414 -31.73 0.54 -16.27
C LEU A 414 -32.04 0.45 -17.77
N PRO A 415 -32.39 1.53 -18.50
CA PRO A 415 -32.67 1.43 -19.93
C PRO A 415 -31.48 1.00 -20.80
N TYR A 416 -30.27 1.02 -20.24
CA TYR A 416 -29.02 0.78 -20.97
C TYR A 416 -28.18 -0.35 -20.37
N ALA A 417 -28.36 -0.64 -19.08
CA ALA A 417 -27.52 -1.54 -18.32
C ALA A 417 -27.84 -3.02 -18.60
N ASP A 418 -26.79 -3.80 -18.83
CA ASP A 418 -26.89 -5.27 -18.79
C ASP A 418 -26.75 -5.77 -17.34
N ARG A 419 -26.06 -4.98 -16.49
CA ARG A 419 -25.85 -5.27 -15.07
C ARG A 419 -25.65 -4.00 -14.25
N ILE A 420 -26.10 -4.03 -13.00
CA ILE A 420 -25.89 -3.00 -11.98
C ILE A 420 -24.96 -3.54 -10.90
N TYR A 421 -23.91 -2.80 -10.55
CA TYR A 421 -23.17 -2.97 -9.30
C TYR A 421 -23.59 -1.87 -8.33
N PHE A 422 -24.15 -2.24 -7.19
CA PHE A 422 -24.70 -1.31 -6.21
C PHE A 422 -23.87 -1.29 -4.93
N ASP A 423 -23.32 -0.13 -4.55
CA ASP A 423 -22.34 -0.01 -3.44
C ASP A 423 -22.94 0.33 -2.08
N ASN A 424 -24.24 0.66 -2.02
CA ASN A 424 -24.89 1.06 -0.79
C ASN A 424 -25.59 -0.14 -0.14
N MET A 425 -24.86 -0.82 0.75
CA MET A 425 -25.35 -2.05 1.39
C MET A 425 -26.61 -1.83 2.24
N ASP A 426 -26.82 -0.64 2.79
CA ASP A 426 -28.03 -0.31 3.56
C ASP A 426 -29.31 -0.30 2.71
N LYS A 427 -29.17 -0.19 1.38
CA LYS A 427 -30.27 -0.11 0.41
C LYS A 427 -30.23 -1.22 -0.64
N ILE A 428 -29.47 -2.30 -0.39
CA ILE A 428 -29.27 -3.33 -1.41
C ILE A 428 -30.58 -4.05 -1.79
N ASP A 429 -31.46 -4.32 -0.82
CA ASP A 429 -32.73 -4.99 -1.10
C ASP A 429 -33.68 -4.10 -1.92
N GLU A 430 -33.77 -2.80 -1.58
CA GLU A 430 -34.51 -1.79 -2.34
C GLU A 430 -33.95 -1.67 -3.78
N ALA A 431 -32.62 -1.75 -3.93
CA ALA A 431 -31.98 -1.70 -5.23
C ALA A 431 -32.24 -2.95 -6.08
N ILE A 432 -32.30 -4.13 -5.46
CA ILE A 432 -32.65 -5.38 -6.14
C ILE A 432 -34.11 -5.32 -6.63
N GLU A 433 -35.03 -4.84 -5.79
CA GLU A 433 -36.43 -4.66 -6.18
C GLU A 433 -36.56 -3.66 -7.34
N ALA A 434 -35.88 -2.51 -7.25
CA ALA A 434 -35.90 -1.48 -8.28
C ALA A 434 -35.28 -1.95 -9.61
N ALA A 435 -34.34 -2.89 -9.59
CA ALA A 435 -33.67 -3.40 -10.78
C ALA A 435 -34.57 -4.32 -11.64
N GLY A 436 -35.60 -4.94 -11.05
CA GLY A 436 -36.50 -5.85 -11.76
C GLY A 436 -35.75 -7.01 -12.40
N ASP A 437 -35.82 -7.12 -13.73
CA ASP A 437 -35.15 -8.18 -14.50
C ASP A 437 -33.64 -7.93 -14.73
N THR A 438 -33.16 -6.71 -14.52
CA THR A 438 -31.73 -6.39 -14.66
C THR A 438 -30.96 -6.94 -13.46
N GLU A 439 -29.88 -7.68 -13.72
CA GLU A 439 -29.04 -8.23 -12.64
C GLU A 439 -28.47 -7.11 -11.76
N CYS A 440 -28.83 -7.12 -10.47
CA CYS A 440 -28.30 -6.22 -9.45
C CYS A 440 -27.35 -6.99 -8.53
N VAL A 441 -26.09 -6.60 -8.54
CA VAL A 441 -25.00 -7.25 -7.82
C VAL A 441 -24.59 -6.36 -6.64
N ALA A 442 -24.54 -6.95 -5.44
CA ALA A 442 -24.09 -6.25 -4.24
C ALA A 442 -22.58 -6.02 -4.30
N LEU A 443 -22.14 -4.77 -4.46
CA LEU A 443 -20.72 -4.41 -4.37
C LEU A 443 -20.32 -4.26 -2.91
N LEU A 444 -19.60 -5.27 -2.40
CA LEU A 444 -19.20 -5.27 -1.00
C LEU A 444 -18.26 -4.10 -0.69
N PRO A 445 -18.24 -3.60 0.55
CA PRO A 445 -17.28 -2.59 0.95
C PRO A 445 -15.84 -3.09 0.79
N ARG A 446 -14.89 -2.19 0.52
CA ARG A 446 -13.48 -2.56 0.35
C ARG A 446 -12.79 -3.04 1.63
N PHE A 447 -13.24 -2.53 2.77
CA PHE A 447 -12.75 -2.91 4.08
C PHE A 447 -13.90 -3.43 4.94
N ASP A 448 -13.75 -4.66 5.41
CA ASP A 448 -14.70 -5.38 6.24
C ASP A 448 -13.95 -6.32 7.19
N ALA A 449 -13.37 -5.74 8.25
CA ALA A 449 -12.47 -6.49 9.14
C ALA A 449 -13.17 -7.57 9.96
N LEU A 450 -14.47 -7.39 10.21
CA LEU A 450 -15.28 -8.30 11.02
C LEU A 450 -16.12 -9.26 10.16
N ASP A 451 -15.91 -9.24 8.84
CA ASP A 451 -16.67 -10.02 7.85
C ASP A 451 -18.19 -9.86 8.07
N GLU A 452 -18.65 -8.62 8.19
CA GLU A 452 -20.06 -8.24 8.39
C GLU A 452 -20.92 -8.63 7.18
N PHE A 453 -20.35 -8.62 5.97
CA PHE A 453 -21.08 -8.84 4.72
C PHE A 453 -20.77 -10.21 4.09
N ARG A 454 -21.58 -11.22 4.44
CA ARG A 454 -21.45 -12.61 3.96
C ARG A 454 -22.70 -13.10 3.23
N PHE A 455 -22.99 -12.51 2.07
CA PHE A 455 -24.17 -12.94 1.30
C PHE A 455 -23.92 -14.27 0.58
N THR A 456 -24.91 -15.15 0.61
CA THR A 456 -24.89 -16.46 -0.07
C THR A 456 -26.13 -16.70 -0.94
N ASP A 457 -27.11 -15.81 -0.87
CA ASP A 457 -28.41 -15.89 -1.54
C ASP A 457 -28.51 -15.01 -2.79
N ARG A 458 -27.51 -14.16 -3.06
CA ARG A 458 -27.53 -13.16 -4.13
C ARG A 458 -26.16 -12.94 -4.78
N PRO A 459 -26.10 -12.41 -6.01
CA PRO A 459 -24.84 -12.06 -6.65
C PRO A 459 -24.07 -10.99 -5.87
N VAL A 460 -22.74 -11.17 -5.75
CA VAL A 460 -21.86 -10.24 -5.03
C VAL A 460 -20.63 -9.87 -5.85
N MET A 461 -20.11 -8.66 -5.65
CA MET A 461 -18.78 -8.26 -6.10
C MET A 461 -17.84 -8.12 -4.90
N VAL A 462 -16.75 -8.89 -4.90
CA VAL A 462 -15.76 -8.96 -3.82
C VAL A 462 -14.49 -8.18 -4.17
N ASN A 463 -13.82 -7.67 -3.14
CA ASN A 463 -12.60 -6.85 -3.27
C ASN A 463 -11.35 -7.53 -2.71
N SER A 464 -11.51 -8.62 -1.97
CA SER A 464 -10.40 -9.33 -1.32
C SER A 464 -10.58 -10.86 -1.39
N PRO A 465 -9.48 -11.62 -1.22
CA PRO A 465 -9.57 -13.08 -1.09
C PRO A 465 -10.43 -13.53 0.11
N GLY A 466 -10.47 -12.74 1.19
CA GLY A 466 -11.33 -13.01 2.35
C GLY A 466 -12.81 -12.94 2.02
N GLN A 467 -13.24 -11.89 1.31
CA GLN A 467 -14.62 -11.77 0.86
C GLN A 467 -14.99 -12.86 -0.16
N TYR A 468 -14.06 -13.22 -1.06
CA TYR A 468 -14.25 -14.37 -1.95
C TYR A 468 -14.52 -15.66 -1.16
N ARG A 469 -13.74 -15.90 -0.09
CA ARG A 469 -13.94 -17.06 0.79
C ARG A 469 -15.29 -17.00 1.52
N ALA A 470 -15.61 -15.86 2.10
CA ALA A 470 -16.83 -15.65 2.88
C ALA A 470 -18.11 -15.86 2.06
N CYS A 471 -18.07 -15.50 0.77
CA CYS A 471 -19.21 -15.55 -0.13
C CYS A 471 -19.19 -16.73 -1.12
N LYS A 472 -18.39 -17.80 -0.89
CA LYS A 472 -18.30 -18.98 -1.78
C LYS A 472 -19.66 -19.60 -2.17
N GLY A 473 -20.70 -19.42 -1.33
CA GLY A 473 -22.05 -19.93 -1.57
C GLY A 473 -22.94 -19.06 -2.45
N ALA A 474 -22.51 -17.84 -2.80
CA ALA A 474 -23.30 -16.92 -3.62
C ALA A 474 -23.54 -17.48 -5.04
N PRO A 475 -24.70 -17.22 -5.66
CA PRO A 475 -25.03 -17.72 -7.00
C PRO A 475 -24.03 -17.25 -8.08
N ARG A 476 -23.50 -16.03 -7.94
CA ARG A 476 -22.42 -15.49 -8.78
C ARG A 476 -21.51 -14.59 -7.94
N ILE A 477 -20.21 -14.75 -8.14
CA ILE A 477 -19.19 -13.93 -7.49
C ILE A 477 -18.41 -13.18 -8.57
N TYR A 478 -18.45 -11.86 -8.51
CA TYR A 478 -17.71 -10.94 -9.36
C TYR A 478 -16.46 -10.46 -8.62
N GLY A 479 -15.35 -10.28 -9.31
CA GLY A 479 -14.14 -9.68 -8.74
C GLY A 479 -13.98 -8.24 -9.17
N SER A 480 -13.78 -7.32 -8.22
CA SER A 480 -13.48 -5.92 -8.56
C SER A 480 -12.03 -5.75 -9.03
N ASN A 481 -11.74 -4.58 -9.62
CA ASN A 481 -10.39 -4.19 -10.02
C ASN A 481 -9.41 -4.07 -8.84
N ILE A 482 -9.90 -4.06 -7.59
CA ILE A 482 -9.11 -4.00 -6.36
C ILE A 482 -8.37 -5.32 -6.08
N LEU A 483 -8.88 -6.44 -6.62
CA LEU A 483 -8.18 -7.72 -6.59
C LEU A 483 -6.88 -7.71 -7.43
N ASN A 484 -6.64 -6.64 -8.19
CA ASN A 484 -5.38 -6.39 -8.89
C ASN A 484 -4.96 -7.55 -9.81
N MET A 485 -5.89 -8.04 -10.64
CA MET A 485 -5.57 -9.04 -11.66
C MET A 485 -4.63 -8.44 -12.72
N PHE A 486 -3.38 -8.92 -12.77
CA PHE A 486 -2.33 -8.48 -13.72
C PHE A 486 -1.90 -9.56 -14.71
N ASN A 487 -2.31 -10.82 -14.51
CA ASN A 487 -1.93 -11.94 -15.36
C ASN A 487 -3.08 -12.95 -15.49
N SER A 488 -2.94 -13.81 -16.50
CA SER A 488 -3.91 -14.84 -16.85
C SER A 488 -3.87 -16.08 -15.94
N SER A 489 -2.94 -16.15 -14.99
CA SER A 489 -2.86 -17.24 -14.01
C SER A 489 -3.68 -16.98 -12.75
N PHE A 490 -4.42 -15.86 -12.72
CA PHE A 490 -5.28 -15.47 -11.60
C PHE A 490 -6.21 -16.63 -11.16
N PRO A 491 -6.14 -17.08 -9.89
CA PRO A 491 -6.66 -18.39 -9.51
C PRO A 491 -8.12 -18.40 -9.04
N LEU A 492 -8.71 -17.24 -8.74
CA LEU A 492 -10.05 -17.20 -8.16
C LEU A 492 -11.10 -17.60 -9.21
N ASN A 493 -11.95 -18.56 -8.86
CA ASN A 493 -13.07 -18.98 -9.69
C ASN A 493 -14.22 -17.98 -9.56
N LEU A 494 -14.13 -16.90 -10.32
CA LEU A 494 -15.10 -15.80 -10.38
C LEU A 494 -15.95 -15.94 -11.65
N TYR A 495 -17.21 -15.51 -11.57
CA TYR A 495 -18.07 -15.43 -12.74
C TYR A 495 -17.51 -14.43 -13.77
N GLN A 496 -17.01 -13.29 -13.28
CA GLN A 496 -16.33 -12.27 -14.07
C GLN A 496 -15.31 -11.51 -13.19
N THR A 497 -14.17 -11.14 -13.78
CA THR A 497 -13.12 -10.38 -13.09
C THR A 497 -12.87 -9.05 -13.77
N THR A 498 -13.03 -7.95 -13.04
CA THR A 498 -12.62 -6.62 -13.51
C THR A 498 -11.10 -6.51 -13.42
N LEU A 499 -10.46 -6.21 -14.56
CA LEU A 499 -9.01 -6.13 -14.67
C LEU A 499 -8.46 -4.91 -13.92
N SER A 500 -7.17 -4.97 -13.55
CA SER A 500 -6.50 -3.79 -13.01
C SER A 500 -6.53 -2.63 -14.01
N VAL A 501 -6.85 -1.45 -13.50
CA VAL A 501 -6.84 -0.19 -14.26
C VAL A 501 -5.43 0.32 -14.58
N GLU A 502 -4.39 -0.37 -14.09
CA GLU A 502 -3.00 -0.09 -14.41
C GLU A 502 -2.51 -0.79 -15.68
N LEU A 503 -3.29 -1.71 -16.25
CA LEU A 503 -2.90 -2.45 -17.46
C LEU A 503 -3.04 -1.58 -18.72
N SER A 504 -1.99 -1.59 -19.54
CA SER A 504 -1.98 -1.03 -20.89
C SER A 504 -2.80 -1.88 -21.86
N ARG A 505 -3.13 -1.32 -23.02
CA ARG A 505 -3.80 -2.02 -24.12
C ARG A 505 -3.12 -3.33 -24.53
N ASN A 506 -1.79 -3.34 -24.61
CA ASN A 506 -1.03 -4.53 -25.01
C ASN A 506 -1.09 -5.62 -23.93
N GLU A 507 -1.04 -5.22 -22.66
CA GLU A 507 -1.14 -6.15 -21.53
C GLU A 507 -2.55 -6.73 -21.42
N VAL A 508 -3.60 -5.92 -21.61
CA VAL A 508 -4.98 -6.40 -21.68
C VAL A 508 -5.12 -7.43 -22.82
N SER A 509 -4.67 -7.09 -24.03
CA SER A 509 -4.75 -7.99 -25.19
C SER A 509 -3.97 -9.29 -24.96
N ASN A 510 -2.78 -9.20 -24.37
CA ASN A 510 -1.98 -10.37 -24.00
C ASN A 510 -2.70 -11.22 -22.94
N LEU A 511 -3.31 -10.61 -21.93
CA LEU A 511 -4.06 -11.31 -20.90
C LEU A 511 -5.27 -12.06 -21.50
N MET A 512 -6.03 -11.40 -22.37
CA MET A 512 -7.21 -12.02 -23.04
C MET A 512 -6.83 -13.23 -23.90
N ALA A 513 -5.61 -13.25 -24.45
CA ALA A 513 -5.14 -14.38 -25.24
C ALA A 513 -4.94 -15.66 -24.42
N TYR A 514 -4.92 -15.60 -23.08
CA TYR A 514 -4.59 -16.74 -22.22
C TYR A 514 -5.57 -16.96 -21.06
N TYR A 515 -6.32 -15.94 -20.63
CA TYR A 515 -7.28 -16.11 -19.53
C TYR A 515 -8.61 -16.70 -20.04
N PRO A 516 -9.07 -17.82 -19.49
CA PRO A 516 -10.28 -18.50 -19.96
C PRO A 516 -11.59 -17.91 -19.40
N GLY A 517 -11.51 -17.08 -18.36
CA GLY A 517 -12.68 -16.52 -17.68
C GLY A 517 -13.20 -15.24 -18.33
N ARG A 518 -14.40 -14.82 -17.91
CA ARG A 518 -14.97 -13.53 -18.33
C ARG A 518 -14.23 -12.38 -17.68
N THR A 519 -14.04 -11.30 -18.42
CA THR A 519 -13.30 -10.13 -17.94
C THR A 519 -14.06 -8.84 -18.21
N GLU A 520 -13.79 -7.87 -17.35
CA GLU A 520 -14.32 -6.52 -17.47
C GLU A 520 -13.19 -5.49 -17.46
N VAL A 521 -13.32 -4.46 -18.28
CA VAL A 521 -12.40 -3.31 -18.28
C VAL A 521 -13.19 -2.05 -17.91
N MET A 522 -12.69 -1.29 -16.94
CA MET A 522 -13.27 0.03 -16.63
C MET A 522 -13.12 0.92 -17.86
N ALA A 523 -14.23 1.44 -18.37
CA ALA A 523 -14.27 2.25 -19.59
C ALA A 523 -14.69 3.69 -19.33
N PHE A 524 -15.37 3.98 -18.22
CA PHE A 524 -15.77 5.35 -17.90
C PHE A 524 -15.82 5.61 -16.40
N GLY A 525 -15.60 6.87 -16.00
CA GLY A 525 -15.77 7.33 -14.62
C GLY A 525 -14.47 7.80 -13.96
N ARG A 526 -14.57 8.37 -12.76
CA ARG A 526 -13.39 8.77 -11.99
C ARG A 526 -12.83 7.57 -11.26
N THR A 527 -11.67 7.11 -11.72
CA THR A 527 -10.91 6.08 -11.04
C THR A 527 -10.62 6.51 -9.59
N GLU A 528 -10.99 5.66 -8.64
CA GLU A 528 -10.59 5.82 -7.24
C GLU A 528 -9.09 5.56 -7.10
N LEU A 529 -8.34 6.58 -6.68
CA LEU A 529 -6.88 6.52 -6.59
C LEU A 529 -6.39 6.06 -5.21
N MET A 530 -7.14 6.39 -4.16
CA MET A 530 -6.88 5.98 -2.79
C MET A 530 -8.19 5.79 -2.03
N TYR A 531 -8.15 4.87 -1.08
CA TYR A 531 -9.20 4.62 -0.10
C TYR A 531 -8.56 4.63 1.27
N THR A 532 -9.15 5.30 2.25
CA THR A 532 -8.57 5.46 3.59
C THR A 532 -9.64 5.51 4.67
N ARG A 533 -9.31 5.06 5.88
CA ARG A 533 -10.16 5.20 7.07
C ARG A 533 -9.76 6.37 7.97
N ASP A 534 -8.85 7.22 7.49
CA ASP A 534 -8.40 8.41 8.21
C ASP A 534 -9.58 9.36 8.47
N PRO A 535 -10.00 9.56 9.73
CA PRO A 535 -11.14 10.42 10.04
C PRO A 535 -10.88 11.89 9.67
N GLY A 536 -9.62 12.32 9.60
CA GLY A 536 -9.24 13.71 9.26
C GLY A 536 -9.48 14.09 7.79
N MET A 537 -9.77 13.12 6.91
CA MET A 537 -10.01 13.37 5.51
C MET A 537 -11.50 13.57 5.22
N GLU A 538 -12.02 14.79 5.35
CA GLU A 538 -13.43 15.07 4.98
C GLU A 538 -13.69 15.10 3.46
N SER A 539 -14.96 15.11 3.06
CA SER A 539 -15.36 15.41 1.68
C SER A 539 -14.86 16.79 1.24
N GLY A 540 -14.48 16.94 -0.04
CA GLY A 540 -13.93 18.19 -0.55
C GLY A 540 -13.12 17.98 -1.82
N THR A 541 -12.07 18.78 -2.00
CA THR A 541 -11.13 18.67 -3.12
C THR A 541 -9.71 18.91 -2.62
N LEU A 542 -8.80 18.00 -2.96
CA LEU A 542 -7.35 18.18 -2.78
C LEU A 542 -6.76 18.70 -4.08
N THR A 543 -6.03 19.81 -4.05
CA THR A 543 -5.35 20.33 -5.25
C THR A 543 -3.85 20.19 -5.08
N ASP A 544 -3.18 19.53 -6.02
CA ASP A 544 -1.73 19.40 -5.98
C ASP A 544 -1.01 20.64 -6.53
N GLU A 545 0.32 20.64 -6.43
CA GLU A 545 1.21 21.69 -6.95
C GLU A 545 1.13 21.91 -8.49
N THR A 546 0.52 20.98 -9.23
CA THR A 546 0.30 21.12 -10.69
C THR A 546 -1.05 21.77 -11.00
N GLY A 547 -1.88 22.01 -9.98
CA GLY A 547 -3.26 22.48 -10.12
C GLY A 547 -4.26 21.37 -10.42
N ALA A 548 -3.86 20.09 -10.33
CA ALA A 548 -4.79 18.98 -10.49
C ALA A 548 -5.68 18.86 -9.26
N ALA A 549 -7.00 18.89 -9.48
CA ALA A 549 -8.02 18.87 -8.43
C ALA A 549 -8.58 17.44 -8.26
N PHE A 550 -8.22 16.78 -7.17
CA PHE A 550 -8.67 15.44 -6.80
C PHE A 550 -9.90 15.52 -5.89
N PRO A 551 -11.08 15.11 -6.37
CA PRO A 551 -12.29 15.09 -5.57
C PRO A 551 -12.18 14.06 -4.44
N VAL A 552 -12.68 14.42 -3.26
CA VAL A 552 -12.75 13.53 -2.09
C VAL A 552 -14.20 13.44 -1.63
N TYR A 553 -14.67 12.23 -1.37
CA TYR A 553 -15.92 12.02 -0.65
C TYR A 553 -15.73 11.04 0.50
N LYS A 554 -16.43 11.31 1.61
CA LYS A 554 -16.54 10.39 2.74
C LYS A 554 -17.84 9.59 2.62
N ASP A 555 -17.75 8.28 2.76
CA ASP A 555 -18.91 7.39 2.74
C ASP A 555 -19.65 7.37 4.09
N HIS A 556 -20.78 6.70 4.16
CA HIS A 556 -21.61 6.59 5.37
C HIS A 556 -20.94 5.76 6.48
N ARG A 557 -19.91 4.96 6.14
CA ARG A 557 -19.11 4.17 7.07
C ARG A 557 -17.88 4.94 7.59
N GLY A 558 -17.71 6.19 7.14
CA GLY A 558 -16.64 7.09 7.56
C GLY A 558 -15.33 6.95 6.77
N PHE A 559 -15.30 6.16 5.70
CA PHE A 559 -14.12 6.02 4.85
C PHE A 559 -14.09 7.09 3.77
N SER A 560 -12.88 7.53 3.42
CA SER A 560 -12.67 8.57 2.44
C SER A 560 -12.08 8.00 1.16
N HIS A 561 -12.67 8.43 0.05
CA HIS A 561 -12.33 8.02 -1.30
C HIS A 561 -11.75 9.21 -2.05
N ILE A 562 -10.49 9.08 -2.48
CA ILE A 562 -9.80 10.12 -3.26
C ILE A 562 -9.84 9.69 -4.72
N LEU A 563 -10.56 10.47 -5.53
CA LEU A 563 -10.79 10.18 -6.93
C LEU A 563 -9.78 10.88 -7.83
N ASN A 564 -9.60 10.33 -9.03
CA ASN A 564 -8.79 10.96 -10.05
C ASN A 564 -9.35 12.33 -10.45
N SER A 565 -8.46 13.24 -10.81
CA SER A 565 -8.81 14.61 -11.17
C SER A 565 -9.55 14.72 -12.51
N VAL A 566 -9.46 13.69 -13.35
CA VAL A 566 -10.08 13.60 -14.67
C VAL A 566 -10.81 12.27 -14.85
N GLU A 567 -11.90 12.29 -15.61
CA GLU A 567 -12.66 11.08 -15.95
C GLU A 567 -11.85 10.16 -16.87
N LEU A 568 -11.89 8.87 -16.60
CA LEU A 568 -11.60 7.87 -17.61
C LEU A 568 -12.68 7.91 -18.69
N ASP A 569 -12.27 7.87 -19.95
CA ASP A 569 -13.17 7.77 -21.08
C ASP A 569 -12.53 6.87 -22.15
N LEU A 570 -13.07 5.66 -22.29
CA LEU A 570 -12.74 4.66 -23.31
C LEU A 570 -13.99 4.30 -24.13
N LEU A 571 -15.05 5.13 -24.12
CA LEU A 571 -16.35 4.75 -24.67
C LEU A 571 -16.30 4.46 -26.18
N ASP A 572 -15.52 5.22 -26.94
CA ASP A 572 -15.27 4.98 -28.37
C ASP A 572 -14.38 3.76 -28.65
N LEU A 573 -13.72 3.21 -27.62
CA LEU A 573 -12.89 2.02 -27.71
C LEU A 573 -13.64 0.74 -27.27
N ILE A 574 -14.90 0.82 -26.85
CA ILE A 574 -15.71 -0.36 -26.50
C ILE A 574 -15.72 -1.41 -27.64
N PRO A 575 -15.92 -1.04 -28.93
CA PRO A 575 -15.86 -2.03 -30.01
C PRO A 575 -14.48 -2.70 -30.17
N GLU A 576 -13.40 -1.97 -29.85
CA GLU A 576 -12.05 -2.53 -29.86
C GLU A 576 -11.84 -3.51 -28.70
N LEU A 577 -12.29 -3.17 -27.50
CA LEU A 577 -12.26 -4.03 -26.32
C LEU A 577 -13.04 -5.34 -26.58
N GLY A 578 -14.22 -5.24 -27.20
CA GLY A 578 -14.99 -6.42 -27.59
C GLY A 578 -14.25 -7.32 -28.58
N ARG A 579 -13.56 -6.74 -29.58
CA ARG A 579 -12.73 -7.52 -30.53
C ARG A 579 -11.51 -8.16 -29.89
N SER A 580 -10.99 -7.61 -28.79
CA SER A 580 -9.85 -8.19 -28.06
C SER A 580 -10.26 -9.30 -27.08
N GLY A 581 -11.55 -9.57 -26.91
CA GLY A 581 -12.07 -10.63 -26.05
C GLY A 581 -12.61 -10.17 -24.69
N VAL A 582 -12.66 -8.86 -24.43
CA VAL A 582 -13.26 -8.31 -23.21
C VAL A 582 -14.77 -8.54 -23.23
N SER A 583 -15.29 -9.20 -22.18
CA SER A 583 -16.70 -9.61 -22.11
C SER A 583 -17.64 -8.47 -21.69
N SER A 584 -17.12 -7.51 -20.92
CA SER A 584 -17.91 -6.42 -20.34
C SER A 584 -17.08 -5.16 -20.14
N VAL A 585 -17.73 -4.00 -20.10
CA VAL A 585 -17.10 -2.74 -19.72
C VAL A 585 -17.78 -2.13 -18.50
N GLY A 586 -16.95 -1.66 -17.55
CA GLY A 586 -17.41 -1.01 -16.32
C GLY A 586 -17.56 0.49 -16.49
N LEU A 587 -18.70 1.02 -16.06
CA LEU A 587 -19.03 2.45 -16.09
C LEU A 587 -19.21 2.94 -14.65
N ASP A 588 -18.17 3.57 -14.09
CA ASP A 588 -18.19 4.04 -12.70
C ASP A 588 -18.91 5.38 -12.57
N LEU A 589 -20.16 5.31 -12.12
CA LEU A 589 -21.06 6.45 -11.99
C LEU A 589 -21.54 6.63 -10.55
N ARG A 590 -20.81 6.03 -9.61
CA ARG A 590 -21.02 6.20 -8.17
C ARG A 590 -20.86 7.66 -7.80
N LYS A 591 -21.77 8.13 -6.95
CA LYS A 591 -21.85 9.54 -6.49
C LYS A 591 -21.89 10.60 -7.61
N ARG A 592 -22.31 10.22 -8.82
CA ARG A 592 -22.52 11.16 -9.95
C ARG A 592 -23.98 11.60 -10.06
N PRO A 593 -24.27 12.75 -10.68
CA PRO A 593 -25.65 13.14 -10.99
C PRO A 593 -26.32 12.16 -11.96
N SER A 594 -27.59 11.82 -11.73
CA SER A 594 -28.35 10.89 -12.59
C SER A 594 -28.43 11.32 -14.07
N GLY A 595 -28.38 12.63 -14.35
CA GLY A 595 -28.30 13.15 -15.72
C GLY A 595 -27.03 12.71 -16.45
N LEU A 596 -25.90 12.57 -15.75
CA LEU A 596 -24.66 12.03 -16.31
C LEU A 596 -24.81 10.54 -16.60
N VAL A 597 -25.40 9.78 -15.66
CA VAL A 597 -25.69 8.34 -15.82
C VAL A 597 -26.45 8.09 -17.13
N LYS A 598 -27.55 8.83 -17.32
CA LYS A 598 -28.36 8.74 -18.53
C LYS A 598 -27.55 9.07 -19.78
N THR A 599 -26.81 10.18 -19.77
CA THR A 599 -26.03 10.61 -20.95
C THR A 599 -24.96 9.59 -21.32
N VAL A 600 -24.27 8.98 -20.34
CA VAL A 600 -23.29 7.92 -20.59
C VAL A 600 -23.95 6.69 -21.21
N GLY A 601 -25.08 6.25 -20.68
CA GLY A 601 -25.83 5.12 -21.24
C GLY A 601 -26.28 5.36 -22.68
N GLU A 602 -26.80 6.55 -22.98
CA GLU A 602 -27.18 6.95 -24.34
C GLU A 602 -25.97 6.94 -25.29
N VAL A 603 -24.81 7.46 -24.85
CA VAL A 603 -23.57 7.46 -25.65
C VAL A 603 -23.06 6.04 -25.91
N CYS A 604 -23.17 5.13 -24.95
CA CYS A 604 -22.72 3.75 -25.12
C CYS A 604 -23.56 2.99 -26.16
N ARG A 605 -24.90 3.18 -26.14
CA ARG A 605 -25.81 2.46 -27.03
C ARG A 605 -25.98 3.12 -28.40
N ASN A 606 -26.06 4.44 -28.46
CA ASN A 606 -26.33 5.19 -29.70
C ASN A 606 -25.49 6.49 -29.77
N PRO A 607 -24.17 6.41 -29.97
CA PRO A 607 -23.29 7.56 -29.92
C PRO A 607 -23.56 8.55 -31.07
N THR A 608 -23.76 9.82 -30.75
CA THR A 608 -23.70 10.93 -31.71
C THR A 608 -22.64 11.94 -31.30
N ASP A 609 -22.08 12.71 -32.25
CA ASP A 609 -21.07 13.73 -31.95
C ASP A 609 -21.58 14.80 -30.97
N LYS A 610 -22.86 15.15 -31.09
CA LYS A 610 -23.53 16.08 -30.16
C LYS A 610 -23.56 15.52 -28.73
N MET A 611 -23.84 14.24 -28.56
CA MET A 611 -23.88 13.59 -27.25
C MET A 611 -22.48 13.45 -26.64
N LYS A 612 -21.47 13.11 -27.46
CA LYS A 612 -20.06 13.07 -27.03
C LYS A 612 -19.57 14.44 -26.57
N ALA A 613 -19.90 15.50 -27.32
CA ALA A 613 -19.55 16.86 -26.95
C ALA A 613 -20.20 17.28 -25.62
N ARG A 614 -21.50 16.98 -25.45
CA ARG A 614 -22.22 17.21 -24.19
C ARG A 614 -21.62 16.43 -23.03
N LEU A 615 -21.29 15.15 -23.23
CA LEU A 615 -20.67 14.32 -22.20
C LEU A 615 -19.33 14.93 -21.74
N LYS A 616 -18.50 15.37 -22.69
CA LYS A 616 -17.22 16.02 -22.40
C LYS A 616 -17.40 17.31 -21.58
N GLU A 617 -18.41 18.11 -21.89
CA GLU A 617 -18.76 19.30 -21.11
C GLU A 617 -19.18 18.95 -19.67
N MET A 618 -20.04 17.94 -19.51
CA MET A 618 -20.45 17.43 -18.19
C MET A 618 -19.28 16.87 -17.36
N CYS A 619 -18.18 16.51 -18.02
CA CYS A 619 -16.94 16.03 -17.39
C CYS A 619 -15.92 17.15 -17.12
N GLY A 620 -16.28 18.43 -17.31
CA GLY A 620 -15.37 19.56 -17.12
C GLY A 620 -14.40 19.79 -18.28
N GLY A 621 -14.71 19.27 -19.47
CA GLY A 621 -13.96 19.53 -20.71
C GLY A 621 -12.70 18.69 -20.92
N LYS A 622 -12.27 17.89 -19.95
CA LYS A 622 -11.08 17.04 -20.02
C LYS A 622 -11.40 15.60 -19.60
N THR A 623 -10.88 14.64 -20.36
CA THR A 623 -10.94 13.21 -20.05
C THR A 623 -9.55 12.60 -20.27
N THR A 624 -9.33 11.41 -19.71
CA THR A 624 -8.11 10.63 -19.89
C THR A 624 -8.44 9.25 -20.45
N ARG A 625 -7.49 8.66 -21.16
CA ARG A 625 -7.54 7.24 -21.53
C ARG A 625 -6.93 6.34 -20.44
N GLY A 626 -6.58 6.91 -19.29
CA GLY A 626 -5.90 6.21 -18.20
C GLY A 626 -4.56 5.62 -18.65
N LEU A 627 -4.17 4.53 -18.02
CA LEU A 627 -2.95 3.78 -18.38
C LEU A 627 -3.16 2.87 -19.60
N TYR A 628 -4.42 2.63 -20.02
CA TYR A 628 -4.75 1.81 -21.19
C TYR A 628 -4.08 2.32 -22.48
N ALA A 629 -4.09 3.63 -22.73
CA ALA A 629 -3.49 4.21 -23.94
C ALA A 629 -2.02 4.64 -23.77
N ARG A 630 -1.38 4.30 -22.65
CA ARG A 630 0.03 4.64 -22.45
C ARG A 630 0.86 3.82 -23.44
N LYS A 631 1.69 4.49 -24.25
CA LYS A 631 2.73 3.81 -25.03
C LYS A 631 3.74 3.28 -24.02
N VAL A 632 3.69 1.98 -23.73
CA VAL A 632 4.69 1.27 -22.93
C VAL A 632 5.81 0.82 -23.85
#